data_AF-A0A937XH60-F1
#
_entry.id   AF-A0A937XH60-F1
#
_cell.length_a   1.000
_cell.length_b   1.000
_cell.length_c   1.000
_cell.angle_alpha   90.00
_cell.angle_beta   90.00
_cell.angle_gamma   90.00
#
_symmetry.space_group_name_H-M   'P 1'
#
loop_
_entity.id
_entity.type
_entity.pdbx_description
1 polymer ?
#
loop_
_entity_poly.entity_id
_entity_poly.type
_entity_poly.pdbx_seq_one_letter_code
_entity_poly.pdbx_strand_id
1 'polypeptide(L)'
;MRRVTFSIPLRATSVPTRALEAITGRPSRSINGRSVVEPGERLRSPGNPLLPGLGFCDPHARIAPDGRILVYATHDFAPKNPDYEMHDWWIWSTRDLAEWTFEGALRPEETAIGRAMHSCWATDALLAEGQCWWYLSDGPDRIRVLHGAGPTGPWRDGGERPLVDEGLVSSGARDPHVFTDDDGSEWLVFGTWDFYLARLARDRVSFAAPPQRITIRNPQGPYGPGRTDDKPSLHRHGACYHLTWGCFAALSRRLAGPYDSDGSFFDRELSEQPFAGSEQFFMDRHGSFFVHDGRWYFIGNDFSRPGATPHFRDSVIVPIEYRPEGRIAPARVARNWR
;
A
#
# COMPACT_ATOMS: atom_id res chain seq x y z
N MET A 1 27.78 -17.60 -17.39
CA MET A 1 26.48 -18.25 -17.68
C MET A 1 25.48 -17.17 -18.07
N ARG A 2 24.82 -17.29 -19.22
CA ARG A 2 23.75 -16.35 -19.61
C ARG A 2 22.57 -16.58 -18.65
N ARG A 3 22.23 -15.58 -17.82
CA ARG A 3 21.01 -15.62 -16.99
C ARG A 3 19.83 -15.67 -17.95
N VAL A 4 19.10 -16.78 -17.97
CA VAL A 4 17.78 -16.80 -18.58
C VAL A 4 16.90 -15.99 -17.64
N THR A 5 16.67 -14.71 -17.95
CA THR A 5 15.73 -13.87 -17.21
C THR A 5 14.33 -14.33 -17.59
N PHE A 6 13.76 -15.24 -16.81
CA PHE A 6 12.38 -15.68 -17.01
C PHE A 6 11.46 -14.51 -16.73
N SER A 7 10.50 -14.31 -17.63
CA SER A 7 9.42 -13.36 -17.47
C SER A 7 8.42 -13.92 -16.46
N ILE A 8 8.11 -13.17 -15.40
CA ILE A 8 7.20 -13.58 -14.32
C ILE A 8 5.82 -12.98 -14.61
N PRO A 9 4.81 -13.79 -15.00
CA PRO A 9 3.45 -13.31 -15.23
C PRO A 9 2.69 -13.18 -13.90
N LEU A 10 1.64 -12.36 -13.90
CA LEU A 10 0.66 -12.37 -12.81
C LEU A 10 -0.24 -13.61 -12.91
N ARG A 11 -0.76 -14.06 -11.77
CA ARG A 11 -1.55 -15.29 -11.61
C ARG A 11 -2.93 -15.01 -11.04
N ALA A 12 -3.80 -16.01 -11.17
CA ALA A 12 -4.98 -16.11 -10.35
C ALA A 12 -4.62 -16.27 -8.87
N THR A 13 -5.51 -15.81 -8.00
CA THR A 13 -5.42 -16.02 -6.56
C THR A 13 -6.70 -16.66 -6.03
N SER A 14 -6.62 -17.17 -4.81
CA SER A 14 -7.79 -17.73 -4.14
C SER A 14 -8.28 -16.76 -3.07
N VAL A 15 -9.59 -16.63 -2.91
CA VAL A 15 -10.24 -15.75 -1.94
C VAL A 15 -11.36 -16.49 -1.20
N PRO A 16 -11.85 -15.99 -0.05
CA PRO A 16 -12.99 -16.60 0.63
C PRO A 16 -14.25 -16.62 -0.25
N THR A 17 -14.81 -17.82 -0.49
CA THR A 17 -15.96 -17.99 -1.40
C THR A 17 -17.14 -17.12 -1.00
N ARG A 18 -17.49 -17.09 0.29
CA ARG A 18 -18.67 -16.34 0.77
C ARG A 18 -18.56 -14.84 0.50
N ALA A 19 -17.34 -14.29 0.55
CA ALA A 19 -17.12 -12.87 0.28
C ALA A 19 -17.27 -12.59 -1.23
N LEU A 20 -16.69 -13.43 -2.08
CA LEU A 20 -16.84 -13.31 -3.54
C LEU A 20 -18.31 -13.44 -3.98
N GLU A 21 -19.05 -14.40 -3.42
CA GLU A 21 -20.48 -14.56 -3.71
C GLU A 21 -21.32 -13.37 -3.24
N ALA A 22 -20.98 -12.78 -2.08
CA ALA A 22 -21.65 -11.58 -1.58
C ALA A 22 -21.41 -10.35 -2.47
N ILE A 23 -20.20 -10.19 -3.03
CA ILE A 23 -19.87 -9.09 -3.94
C ILE A 23 -20.51 -9.28 -5.32
N THR A 24 -20.46 -10.50 -5.85
CA THR A 24 -20.93 -10.80 -7.22
C THR A 24 -22.44 -11.06 -7.29
N GLY A 25 -23.07 -11.41 -6.17
CA GLY A 25 -24.46 -11.86 -6.10
C GLY A 25 -24.70 -13.20 -6.80
N ARG A 26 -23.66 -13.97 -7.06
CA ARG A 26 -23.71 -15.22 -7.84
C ARG A 26 -22.93 -16.34 -7.13
N PRO A 27 -23.39 -17.59 -7.19
CA PRO A 27 -22.62 -18.72 -6.69
C PRO A 27 -21.27 -18.83 -7.40
N SER A 28 -20.23 -19.22 -6.66
CA SER A 28 -18.89 -19.45 -7.21
C SER A 28 -18.45 -20.90 -7.03
N ARG A 29 -17.66 -21.42 -7.97
CA ARG A 29 -17.04 -22.74 -7.81
C ARG A 29 -16.04 -22.66 -6.66
N SER A 30 -16.23 -23.49 -5.64
CA SER A 30 -15.41 -23.47 -4.44
C SER A 30 -14.75 -24.82 -4.15
N ILE A 31 -13.56 -24.77 -3.58
CA ILE A 31 -12.85 -25.92 -3.00
C ILE A 31 -12.41 -25.49 -1.60
N ASN A 32 -12.80 -26.25 -0.57
CA ASN A 32 -12.50 -25.93 0.84
C ASN A 32 -12.89 -24.50 1.26
N GLY A 33 -14.02 -24.00 0.73
CA GLY A 33 -14.52 -22.65 1.04
C GLY A 33 -13.72 -21.50 0.40
N ARG A 34 -12.85 -21.80 -0.56
CA ARG A 34 -12.12 -20.81 -1.36
C ARG A 34 -12.55 -20.87 -2.82
N SER A 35 -12.67 -19.71 -3.42
CA SER A 35 -12.94 -19.50 -4.84
C SER A 35 -11.72 -18.85 -5.49
N VAL A 36 -11.61 -18.96 -6.81
CA VAL A 36 -10.51 -18.37 -7.57
C VAL A 36 -10.99 -17.06 -8.19
N VAL A 37 -10.14 -16.03 -8.14
CA VAL A 37 -10.30 -14.79 -8.91
C VAL A 37 -9.21 -14.78 -9.98
N GLU A 38 -9.64 -14.67 -11.25
CA GLU A 38 -8.74 -14.72 -12.41
C GLU A 38 -8.34 -13.31 -12.86
N PRO A 39 -7.13 -13.11 -13.41
CA PRO A 39 -6.76 -11.85 -14.05
C PRO A 39 -7.80 -11.42 -15.09
N GLY A 40 -8.25 -10.17 -15.02
CA GLY A 40 -9.32 -9.59 -15.84
C GLY A 40 -10.73 -9.72 -15.25
N GLU A 41 -10.91 -10.43 -14.13
CA GLU A 41 -12.18 -10.48 -13.43
C GLU A 41 -12.54 -9.10 -12.86
N ARG A 42 -13.81 -8.69 -13.03
CA ARG A 42 -14.31 -7.38 -12.60
C ARG A 42 -15.32 -7.52 -11.48
N LEU A 43 -15.07 -6.82 -10.39
CA LEU A 43 -15.88 -6.79 -9.19
C LEU A 43 -16.37 -5.37 -8.92
N ARG A 44 -17.66 -5.23 -8.59
CA ARG A 44 -18.24 -3.93 -8.24
C ARG A 44 -18.17 -3.71 -6.74
N SER A 45 -17.51 -2.62 -6.35
CA SER A 45 -17.41 -2.18 -4.96
C SER A 45 -18.72 -1.55 -4.48
N PRO A 46 -19.24 -1.93 -3.28
CA PRO A 46 -20.42 -1.33 -2.68
C PRO A 46 -20.14 0.01 -1.96
N GLY A 47 -18.94 0.59 -2.10
CA GLY A 47 -18.46 1.71 -1.31
C GLY A 47 -17.33 1.26 -0.38
N ASN A 48 -17.25 1.81 0.83
CA ASN A 48 -16.33 1.30 1.86
C ASN A 48 -16.97 0.21 2.74
N PRO A 49 -16.20 -0.82 3.11
CA PRO A 49 -14.92 -1.22 2.49
C PRO A 49 -15.08 -1.64 1.02
N LEU A 50 -14.00 -1.49 0.23
CA LEU A 50 -14.02 -1.57 -1.24
C LEU A 50 -14.47 -2.93 -1.77
N LEU A 51 -13.81 -4.01 -1.36
CA LEU A 51 -14.11 -5.39 -1.77
C LEU A 51 -14.18 -6.26 -0.50
N PRO A 52 -15.28 -6.14 0.27
CA PRO A 52 -15.38 -6.64 1.65
C PRO A 52 -15.13 -8.14 1.74
N GLY A 53 -14.21 -8.53 2.63
CA GLY A 53 -13.93 -9.92 2.97
C GLY A 53 -13.09 -10.67 1.96
N LEU A 54 -12.48 -9.99 0.98
CA LEU A 54 -11.49 -10.59 0.10
C LEU A 54 -10.08 -10.61 0.71
N GLY A 55 -9.81 -9.81 1.75
CA GLY A 55 -8.45 -9.67 2.30
C GLY A 55 -7.59 -8.66 1.53
N PHE A 56 -8.20 -7.71 0.82
CA PHE A 56 -7.51 -6.66 0.08
C PHE A 56 -6.93 -5.61 1.05
N CYS A 57 -5.63 -5.68 1.30
CA CYS A 57 -4.93 -4.88 2.32
C CYS A 57 -3.64 -4.21 1.81
N ASP A 58 -3.06 -3.35 2.64
CA ASP A 58 -1.89 -2.49 2.42
C ASP A 58 -1.89 -1.78 1.05
N PRO A 59 -2.98 -1.11 0.67
CA PRO A 59 -3.16 -0.60 -0.69
C PRO A 59 -2.26 0.61 -1.00
N HIS A 60 -1.65 0.57 -2.17
CA HIS A 60 -0.90 1.69 -2.74
C HIS A 60 -1.41 2.08 -4.13
N ALA A 61 -2.00 3.28 -4.26
CA ALA A 61 -2.56 3.75 -5.52
C ALA A 61 -1.53 4.48 -6.40
N ARG A 62 -1.55 4.18 -7.70
CA ARG A 62 -0.74 4.81 -8.75
C ARG A 62 -1.62 5.12 -9.97
N ILE A 63 -1.46 6.32 -10.52
CA ILE A 63 -2.16 6.72 -11.75
C ILE A 63 -1.33 6.28 -12.95
N ALA A 64 -1.88 5.36 -13.73
CA ALA A 64 -1.28 4.89 -14.97
C ALA A 64 -1.39 5.95 -16.08
N PRO A 65 -0.48 5.94 -17.07
CA PRO A 65 -0.55 6.85 -18.22
C PRO A 65 -1.86 6.76 -19.03
N ASP A 66 -2.54 5.62 -18.98
CA ASP A 66 -3.84 5.39 -19.64
C ASP A 66 -5.05 5.86 -18.80
N GLY A 67 -4.80 6.53 -17.68
CA GLY A 67 -5.80 7.06 -16.75
C GLY A 67 -6.38 6.03 -15.77
N ARG A 68 -5.95 4.76 -15.80
CA ARG A 68 -6.34 3.80 -14.75
C ARG A 68 -5.67 4.14 -13.42
N ILE A 69 -6.40 3.89 -12.35
CA ILE A 69 -5.85 3.85 -11.00
C ILE A 69 -5.47 2.40 -10.75
N LEU A 70 -4.18 2.14 -10.61
CA LEU A 70 -3.64 0.84 -10.21
C LEU A 70 -3.45 0.86 -8.70
N VAL A 71 -3.85 -0.21 -8.03
CA VAL A 71 -3.60 -0.40 -6.60
C VAL A 71 -2.74 -1.63 -6.42
N TYR A 72 -1.48 -1.39 -6.07
CA TYR A 72 -0.51 -2.40 -5.66
C TYR A 72 -0.76 -2.69 -4.19
N ALA A 73 -0.98 -3.94 -3.86
CA ALA A 73 -1.52 -4.30 -2.56
C ALA A 73 -1.02 -5.67 -2.12
N THR A 74 -1.45 -6.05 -0.94
CA THR A 74 -1.21 -7.36 -0.36
C THR A 74 -2.54 -8.06 -0.11
N HIS A 75 -2.44 -9.31 0.36
CA HIS A 75 -3.57 -10.18 0.56
C HIS A 75 -3.50 -10.87 1.91
N ASP A 76 -4.38 -10.47 2.83
CA ASP A 76 -4.61 -11.23 4.05
C ASP A 76 -5.34 -12.53 3.68
N PHE A 77 -4.67 -13.67 3.88
CA PHE A 77 -5.07 -14.93 3.25
C PHE A 77 -6.46 -15.46 3.66
N ALA A 78 -6.83 -15.35 4.94
CA ALA A 78 -8.07 -15.90 5.46
C ALA A 78 -8.63 -15.16 6.69
N PRO A 79 -9.97 -15.21 6.92
CA PRO A 79 -10.62 -14.54 8.05
C PRO A 79 -10.15 -14.94 9.46
N LYS A 80 -9.49 -16.09 9.59
CA LYS A 80 -9.05 -16.65 10.87
C LYS A 80 -7.54 -16.82 10.92
N ASN A 81 -6.80 -15.93 10.25
CA ASN A 81 -5.36 -15.91 10.32
C ASN A 81 -4.92 -15.75 11.80
N PRO A 82 -3.98 -16.60 12.29
CA PRO A 82 -3.43 -16.48 13.64
C PRO A 82 -2.47 -15.29 13.80
N ASP A 83 -1.95 -14.77 12.69
CA ASP A 83 -1.03 -13.62 12.58
C ASP A 83 -1.17 -13.02 11.16
N TYR A 84 -0.33 -12.08 10.75
CA TYR A 84 -0.28 -11.58 9.37
C TYR A 84 0.18 -12.67 8.39
N GLU A 85 -0.78 -13.38 7.79
CA GLU A 85 -0.55 -14.41 6.77
C GLU A 85 -0.84 -13.88 5.37
N MET A 86 0.23 -13.58 4.63
CA MET A 86 0.18 -12.97 3.30
C MET A 86 1.12 -13.71 2.35
N HIS A 87 0.54 -14.38 1.36
CA HIS A 87 1.27 -15.32 0.48
C HIS A 87 1.55 -14.79 -0.92
N ASP A 88 0.91 -13.68 -1.30
CA ASP A 88 1.07 -13.06 -2.59
C ASP A 88 0.87 -11.53 -2.49
N TRP A 89 1.39 -10.82 -3.49
CA TRP A 89 1.08 -9.41 -3.71
C TRP A 89 0.06 -9.29 -4.83
N TRP A 90 -0.86 -8.34 -4.71
CA TRP A 90 -1.94 -8.13 -5.66
C TRP A 90 -1.76 -6.85 -6.45
N ILE A 91 -2.32 -6.85 -7.64
CA ILE A 91 -2.64 -5.63 -8.38
C ILE A 91 -4.12 -5.63 -8.69
N TRP A 92 -4.79 -4.57 -8.27
CA TRP A 92 -6.14 -4.22 -8.71
C TRP A 92 -6.09 -2.96 -9.57
N SER A 93 -7.09 -2.75 -10.42
CA SER A 93 -7.22 -1.50 -11.16
C SER A 93 -8.65 -1.02 -11.25
N THR A 94 -8.84 0.27 -11.45
CA THR A 94 -10.15 0.88 -11.65
C THR A 94 -10.03 2.18 -12.47
N ARG A 95 -11.13 2.64 -13.05
CA ARG A 95 -11.22 3.94 -13.72
C ARG A 95 -12.20 4.90 -13.04
N ASP A 96 -13.11 4.37 -12.23
CA ASP A 96 -14.24 5.08 -11.64
C ASP A 96 -14.35 4.86 -10.12
N LEU A 97 -13.36 4.15 -9.55
CA LEU A 97 -13.31 3.71 -8.15
C LEU A 97 -14.48 2.81 -7.73
N ALA A 98 -15.29 2.34 -8.68
CA ALA A 98 -16.51 1.58 -8.49
C ALA A 98 -16.41 0.16 -9.03
N GLU A 99 -15.91 0.00 -10.24
CA GLU A 99 -15.60 -1.29 -10.84
C GLU A 99 -14.10 -1.53 -10.75
N TRP A 100 -13.74 -2.64 -10.10
CA TRP A 100 -12.37 -3.02 -9.82
C TRP A 100 -12.02 -4.27 -10.64
N THR A 101 -10.97 -4.18 -11.44
CA THR A 101 -10.43 -5.31 -12.21
C THR A 101 -9.28 -5.91 -11.43
N PHE A 102 -9.29 -7.23 -11.22
CA PHE A 102 -8.14 -7.94 -10.70
C PHE A 102 -7.10 -8.07 -11.83
N GLU A 103 -5.97 -7.39 -11.72
CA GLU A 103 -4.89 -7.49 -12.73
C GLU A 103 -4.03 -8.75 -12.49
N GLY A 104 -4.02 -9.24 -11.25
CA GLY A 104 -3.46 -10.54 -10.89
C GLY A 104 -2.59 -10.48 -9.63
N ALA A 105 -2.12 -11.66 -9.22
CA ALA A 105 -1.24 -11.86 -8.08
C ALA A 105 0.18 -12.22 -8.50
N LEU A 106 1.16 -11.71 -7.76
CA LEU A 106 2.57 -12.08 -7.84
C LEU A 106 2.90 -13.00 -6.67
N ARG A 107 3.54 -14.14 -6.98
CA ARG A 107 3.93 -15.12 -5.97
C ARG A 107 5.43 -15.07 -5.69
N PRO A 108 5.86 -15.12 -4.41
CA PRO A 108 7.27 -14.99 -4.03
C PRO A 108 8.16 -16.08 -4.64
N GLU A 109 7.65 -17.30 -4.83
CA GLU A 109 8.38 -18.43 -5.43
C GLU A 109 8.84 -18.16 -6.87
N GLU A 110 8.13 -17.28 -7.57
CA GLU A 110 8.43 -16.95 -8.98
C GLU A 110 9.50 -15.85 -9.09
N THR A 111 9.86 -15.20 -7.97
CA THR A 111 10.90 -14.16 -7.90
C THR A 111 12.23 -14.73 -7.42
N ALA A 112 13.27 -13.89 -7.30
CA ALA A 112 14.56 -14.25 -6.69
C ALA A 112 14.45 -14.69 -5.22
N ILE A 113 13.31 -14.51 -4.55
CA ILE A 113 13.03 -15.12 -3.25
C ILE A 113 13.04 -16.66 -3.37
N GLY A 114 12.50 -17.20 -4.47
CA GLY A 114 12.59 -18.61 -4.85
C GLY A 114 11.89 -19.60 -3.91
N ARG A 115 11.07 -19.13 -2.97
CA ARG A 115 10.34 -19.97 -2.01
C ARG A 115 9.05 -19.31 -1.56
N ALA A 116 8.14 -20.13 -1.02
CA ALA A 116 6.92 -19.66 -0.39
C ALA A 116 7.23 -18.87 0.87
N MET A 117 6.41 -17.86 1.14
CA MET A 117 6.41 -17.17 2.42
C MET A 117 4.99 -16.79 2.82
N HIS A 118 4.81 -16.44 4.09
CA HIS A 118 3.58 -15.86 4.63
C HIS A 118 3.77 -14.37 4.99
N SER A 119 4.88 -13.77 4.57
CA SER A 119 5.28 -12.41 4.91
C SER A 119 5.43 -11.53 3.66
N CYS A 120 4.53 -11.71 2.69
CA CYS A 120 4.40 -10.82 1.53
C CYS A 120 3.71 -9.51 1.96
N TRP A 121 4.42 -8.71 2.75
CA TRP A 121 3.90 -7.47 3.36
C TRP A 121 3.89 -6.30 2.39
N ALA A 122 3.57 -5.10 2.90
CA ALA A 122 3.22 -3.92 2.13
C ALA A 122 4.13 -3.61 0.92
N THR A 123 3.56 -2.90 -0.03
CA THR A 123 4.18 -2.71 -1.34
C THR A 123 3.89 -1.33 -1.93
N ASP A 124 4.60 -1.01 -3.00
CA ASP A 124 4.39 0.16 -3.84
C ASP A 124 5.10 0.01 -5.19
N ALA A 125 4.69 0.75 -6.22
CA ALA A 125 5.33 0.75 -7.51
C ALA A 125 5.59 2.15 -8.07
N LEU A 126 6.73 2.29 -8.75
CA LEU A 126 7.09 3.48 -9.52
C LEU A 126 6.73 3.24 -10.99
N LEU A 127 5.88 4.09 -11.56
CA LEU A 127 5.61 4.12 -13.00
C LEU A 127 6.46 5.23 -13.62
N ALA A 128 7.42 4.87 -14.45
CA ALA A 128 8.30 5.83 -15.11
C ALA A 128 8.72 5.31 -16.49
N GLU A 129 8.84 6.21 -17.48
CA GLU A 129 9.38 5.88 -18.81
C GLU A 129 8.67 4.71 -19.53
N GLY A 130 7.36 4.56 -19.28
CA GLY A 130 6.56 3.45 -19.83
C GLY A 130 6.83 2.09 -19.20
N GLN A 131 7.65 2.03 -18.14
CA GLN A 131 8.01 0.85 -17.38
C GLN A 131 7.51 0.95 -15.94
N CYS A 132 7.69 -0.12 -15.18
CA CYS A 132 7.29 -0.20 -13.78
C CYS A 132 8.40 -0.79 -12.92
N TRP A 133 8.60 -0.26 -11.71
CA TRP A 133 9.43 -0.85 -10.67
C TRP A 133 8.56 -1.14 -9.45
N TRP A 134 8.38 -2.41 -9.12
CA TRP A 134 7.50 -2.83 -8.03
C TRP A 134 8.32 -3.20 -6.79
N TYR A 135 8.22 -2.40 -5.74
CA TYR A 135 8.94 -2.53 -4.48
C TYR A 135 8.12 -3.34 -3.48
N LEU A 136 8.71 -4.40 -2.95
CA LEU A 136 8.03 -5.42 -2.15
C LEU A 136 8.73 -5.56 -0.79
N SER A 137 7.98 -5.50 0.31
CA SER A 137 8.49 -5.98 1.60
C SER A 137 8.72 -7.50 1.54
N ASP A 138 10.00 -7.92 1.54
CA ASP A 138 10.42 -9.33 1.64
C ASP A 138 10.57 -9.70 3.12
N GLY A 139 9.42 -9.81 3.80
CA GLY A 139 9.38 -9.99 5.25
C GLY A 139 9.67 -8.69 6.03
N PRO A 140 10.18 -8.80 7.27
CA PRO A 140 10.20 -7.67 8.20
C PRO A 140 11.25 -6.60 7.94
N ASP A 141 12.36 -6.97 7.29
CA ASP A 141 13.58 -6.16 7.27
C ASP A 141 14.27 -6.12 5.89
N ARG A 142 13.54 -6.45 4.82
CA ARG A 142 14.07 -6.39 3.46
C ARG A 142 13.05 -5.79 2.50
N ILE A 143 13.56 -5.07 1.50
CA ILE A 143 12.78 -4.57 0.37
C ILE A 143 13.41 -5.06 -0.92
N ARG A 144 12.64 -5.77 -1.74
CA ARG A 144 13.02 -6.16 -3.10
C ARG A 144 12.38 -5.25 -4.12
N VAL A 145 12.92 -5.27 -5.33
CA VAL A 145 12.33 -4.57 -6.46
C VAL A 145 12.26 -5.49 -7.67
N LEU A 146 11.12 -5.48 -8.34
CA LEU A 146 10.93 -6.09 -9.65
C LEU A 146 10.87 -5.02 -10.73
N HIS A 147 11.35 -5.34 -11.91
CA HIS A 147 11.21 -4.53 -13.12
C HIS A 147 10.13 -5.11 -14.02
N GLY A 148 9.20 -4.26 -14.46
CA GLY A 148 8.08 -4.59 -15.32
C GLY A 148 8.14 -3.83 -16.64
N ALA A 149 7.82 -4.52 -17.74
CA ALA A 149 7.72 -3.89 -19.06
C ALA A 149 6.52 -2.92 -19.20
N GLY A 150 5.63 -2.90 -18.21
CA GLY A 150 4.47 -2.03 -18.09
C GLY A 150 3.89 -2.11 -16.67
N PRO A 151 2.77 -1.42 -16.41
CA PRO A 151 2.19 -1.30 -15.07
C PRO A 151 1.82 -2.64 -14.42
N THR A 152 1.45 -3.64 -15.22
CA THR A 152 1.06 -4.98 -14.76
C THR A 152 2.08 -6.05 -15.16
N GLY A 153 3.31 -5.62 -15.47
CA GLY A 153 4.40 -6.48 -15.90
C GLY A 153 4.40 -6.74 -17.41
N PRO A 154 4.84 -7.95 -17.86
CA PRO A 154 5.36 -9.01 -17.01
C PRO A 154 6.66 -8.60 -16.30
N TRP A 155 6.98 -9.30 -15.21
CA TRP A 155 8.01 -8.90 -14.26
C TRP A 155 9.32 -9.66 -14.43
N ARG A 156 10.39 -9.08 -13.89
CA ARG A 156 11.73 -9.67 -13.75
C ARG A 156 12.34 -9.13 -12.47
N ASP A 157 13.20 -9.89 -11.80
CA ASP A 157 13.92 -9.35 -10.65
C ASP A 157 14.82 -8.17 -11.04
N GLY A 158 14.79 -7.10 -10.24
CA GLY A 158 15.67 -5.95 -10.40
C GLY A 158 17.11 -6.22 -9.98
N GLY A 159 17.35 -7.31 -9.26
CA GLY A 159 18.67 -7.75 -8.81
C GLY A 159 18.60 -9.07 -8.03
N GLU A 160 19.75 -9.70 -7.78
CA GLU A 160 19.80 -10.94 -6.96
C GLU A 160 19.60 -10.66 -5.46
N ARG A 161 20.00 -9.46 -5.01
CA ARG A 161 19.90 -9.03 -3.63
C ARG A 161 18.72 -8.08 -3.45
N PRO A 162 18.14 -8.01 -2.24
CA PRO A 162 17.24 -6.92 -1.88
C PRO A 162 17.87 -5.55 -2.13
N LEU A 163 17.04 -4.56 -2.46
CA LEU A 163 17.42 -3.15 -2.53
C LEU A 163 17.74 -2.62 -1.13
N VAL A 164 16.90 -2.98 -0.14
CA VAL A 164 17.17 -2.79 1.29
C VAL A 164 17.36 -4.17 1.89
N ASP A 165 18.53 -4.41 2.46
CA ASP A 165 18.84 -5.67 3.14
C ASP A 165 18.84 -5.48 4.66
N GLU A 166 18.74 -6.60 5.36
CA GLU A 166 18.72 -6.66 6.81
C GLU A 166 19.97 -5.98 7.39
N GLY A 167 19.78 -5.10 8.37
CA GLY A 167 20.87 -4.35 9.00
C GLY A 167 21.39 -3.15 8.19
N LEU A 168 20.81 -2.82 7.03
CA LEU A 168 21.13 -1.55 6.33
C LEU A 168 20.78 -0.32 7.19
N VAL A 169 19.73 -0.45 8.00
CA VAL A 169 19.27 0.56 8.95
C VAL A 169 19.09 -0.08 10.34
N SER A 170 18.94 0.74 11.38
CA SER A 170 18.93 0.30 12.78
C SER A 170 17.56 -0.16 13.30
N SER A 171 16.48 0.10 12.57
CA SER A 171 15.11 -0.31 12.90
C SER A 171 14.52 -1.19 11.79
N GLY A 172 13.24 -1.54 11.90
CA GLY A 172 12.57 -2.38 10.91
C GLY A 172 12.65 -1.77 9.51
N ALA A 173 12.96 -2.58 8.50
CA ALA A 173 13.32 -2.12 7.16
C ALA A 173 12.35 -2.65 6.08
N ARG A 174 11.08 -2.24 6.20
CA ARG A 174 9.97 -2.65 5.33
C ARG A 174 9.09 -1.47 4.93
N ASP A 175 8.01 -1.79 4.24
CA ASP A 175 6.91 -0.90 3.89
C ASP A 175 7.32 0.24 2.96
N PRO A 176 7.75 -0.10 1.74
CA PRO A 176 8.22 0.89 0.78
C PRO A 176 7.09 1.86 0.39
N HIS A 177 7.49 3.11 0.17
CA HIS A 177 6.79 4.08 -0.63
C HIS A 177 7.80 4.80 -1.55
N VAL A 178 7.55 4.83 -2.86
CA VAL A 178 8.33 5.60 -3.84
C VAL A 178 7.72 6.95 -4.16
N PHE A 179 8.53 8.00 -4.11
CA PHE A 179 8.09 9.37 -4.33
C PHE A 179 8.92 10.02 -5.43
N THR A 180 8.25 10.65 -6.39
CA THR A 180 8.89 11.48 -7.42
C THR A 180 8.65 12.94 -7.07
N ASP A 181 9.72 13.71 -6.86
CA ASP A 181 9.62 15.16 -6.62
C ASP A 181 9.51 15.93 -7.94
N ASP A 182 9.16 17.22 -7.86
CA ASP A 182 8.95 18.08 -9.02
C ASP A 182 10.21 18.25 -9.90
N ASP A 183 11.40 18.08 -9.32
CA ASP A 183 12.67 18.13 -10.06
C ASP A 183 12.99 16.82 -10.81
N GLY A 184 12.10 15.84 -10.74
CA GLY A 184 12.23 14.52 -11.35
C GLY A 184 13.13 13.56 -10.56
N SER A 185 13.59 13.93 -9.37
CA SER A 185 14.30 13.01 -8.49
C SER A 185 13.33 12.00 -7.87
N GLU A 186 13.77 10.75 -7.82
CA GLU A 186 12.99 9.63 -7.30
C GLU A 186 13.59 9.17 -5.97
N TRP A 187 12.72 8.88 -5.01
CA TRP A 187 13.08 8.58 -3.63
C TRP A 187 12.30 7.39 -3.13
N LEU A 188 12.90 6.61 -2.24
CA LEU A 188 12.24 5.60 -1.45
C LEU A 188 12.14 6.10 -0.01
N VAL A 189 10.94 6.09 0.56
CA VAL A 189 10.72 6.16 2.01
C VAL A 189 10.29 4.78 2.51
N PHE A 190 10.84 4.36 3.66
CA PHE A 190 10.55 3.06 4.26
C PHE A 190 10.86 3.08 5.76
N GLY A 191 10.41 2.05 6.47
CA GLY A 191 10.81 1.78 7.84
C GLY A 191 9.66 1.59 8.84
N THR A 192 10.03 1.20 10.05
CA THR A 192 9.12 0.97 11.18
C THR A 192 9.71 1.64 12.42
N TRP A 193 8.89 2.41 13.15
CA TRP A 193 9.27 3.25 14.31
C TRP A 193 10.22 4.41 14.00
N ASP A 194 11.19 4.19 13.12
CA ASP A 194 12.03 5.19 12.49
C ASP A 194 11.84 5.07 10.98
N PHE A 195 11.69 6.21 10.30
CA PHE A 195 11.56 6.26 8.84
C PHE A 195 12.84 6.78 8.19
N TYR A 196 13.13 6.23 7.02
CA TYR A 196 14.33 6.53 6.25
C TYR A 196 13.95 7.01 4.86
N LEU A 197 14.68 8.00 4.36
CA LEU A 197 14.58 8.52 3.01
C LEU A 197 15.87 8.20 2.26
N ALA A 198 15.75 7.62 1.07
CA ALA A 198 16.88 7.29 0.23
C ALA A 198 16.62 7.72 -1.22
N ARG A 199 17.59 8.41 -1.83
CA ARG A 199 17.48 8.77 -3.25
C ARG A 199 17.76 7.54 -4.10
N LEU A 200 16.85 7.22 -5.02
CA LEU A 200 17.06 6.16 -5.99
C LEU A 200 18.11 6.60 -7.03
N ALA A 201 18.96 5.66 -7.44
CA ALA A 201 19.79 5.84 -8.62
C ALA A 201 18.92 5.73 -9.88
N ARG A 202 19.48 6.10 -11.04
CA ARG A 202 18.75 6.06 -12.32
C ARG A 202 18.26 4.67 -12.71
N ASP A 203 18.90 3.62 -12.22
CA ASP A 203 18.48 2.24 -12.47
C ASP A 203 17.23 1.85 -11.66
N ARG A 204 16.84 2.66 -10.66
CA ARG A 204 15.72 2.48 -9.71
C ARG A 204 15.79 1.17 -8.91
N VAL A 205 16.93 0.49 -8.97
CA VAL A 205 17.21 -0.78 -8.28
C VAL A 205 18.45 -0.68 -7.39
N SER A 206 19.03 0.52 -7.27
CA SER A 206 20.06 0.88 -6.29
C SER A 206 19.83 2.29 -5.76
N PHE A 207 20.54 2.66 -4.69
CA PHE A 207 20.49 4.01 -4.13
C PHE A 207 21.65 4.87 -4.63
N ALA A 208 21.36 6.14 -4.92
CA ALA A 208 22.38 7.14 -5.27
C ALA A 208 23.20 7.59 -4.05
N ALA A 209 22.67 7.40 -2.84
CA ALA A 209 23.33 7.66 -1.56
C ALA A 209 22.72 6.77 -0.47
N PRO A 210 23.45 6.50 0.63
CA PRO A 210 22.90 5.74 1.75
C PRO A 210 21.60 6.34 2.32
N PRO A 211 20.65 5.51 2.78
CA PRO A 211 19.42 5.99 3.42
C PRO A 211 19.70 6.90 4.62
N GLN A 212 18.91 7.96 4.75
CA GLN A 212 19.01 8.94 5.83
C GLN A 212 17.77 8.86 6.71
N ARG A 213 17.96 8.81 8.03
CA ARG A 213 16.83 8.84 8.97
C ARG A 213 16.13 10.18 8.92
N ILE A 214 14.80 10.15 8.76
CA ILE A 214 13.95 11.34 8.79
C ILE A 214 13.76 11.78 10.24
N THR A 215 13.93 13.08 10.49
CA THR A 215 13.64 13.65 11.82
C THR A 215 12.17 14.07 11.89
N ILE A 216 11.44 13.53 12.86
CA ILE A 216 10.05 13.88 13.16
C ILE A 216 10.00 14.54 14.53
N ARG A 217 9.43 15.74 14.59
CA ARG A 217 9.15 16.47 15.83
C ARG A 217 7.74 16.13 16.29
N ASN A 218 7.62 15.89 17.60
CA ASN A 218 6.39 15.47 18.27
C ASN A 218 5.74 14.23 17.62
N PRO A 219 6.46 13.13 17.36
CA PRO A 219 5.87 11.96 16.71
C PRO A 219 4.70 11.44 17.55
N GLN A 220 3.63 11.06 16.86
CA GLN A 220 2.43 10.47 17.44
C GLN A 220 2.07 9.21 16.67
N GLY A 221 1.45 8.27 17.34
CA GLY A 221 1.03 7.01 16.74
C GLY A 221 -0.05 6.36 17.57
N PRO A 222 -0.57 5.21 17.13
CA PRO A 222 -1.62 4.51 17.86
C PRO A 222 -1.16 4.01 19.23
N TYR A 223 0.16 3.93 19.45
CA TYR A 223 0.79 3.48 20.70
C TYR A 223 1.12 4.61 21.68
N GLY A 224 0.68 5.83 21.38
CA GLY A 224 0.85 7.01 22.22
C GLY A 224 1.92 8.01 21.73
N PRO A 225 2.13 9.11 22.48
CA PRO A 225 3.09 10.14 22.11
C PRO A 225 4.54 9.64 22.11
N GLY A 226 5.36 10.20 21.24
CA GLY A 226 6.79 9.89 21.14
C GLY A 226 7.12 8.67 20.28
N ARG A 227 6.12 8.03 19.67
CA ARG A 227 6.28 6.85 18.81
C ARG A 227 5.48 7.02 17.53
N THR A 228 6.07 6.66 16.40
CA THR A 228 5.35 6.49 15.14
C THR A 228 4.79 5.07 15.04
N ASP A 229 4.45 4.66 13.83
CA ASP A 229 4.01 3.31 13.45
C ASP A 229 4.94 2.78 12.33
N ASP A 230 4.44 1.91 11.45
CA ASP A 230 5.00 1.56 10.15
C ASP A 230 4.20 2.13 8.96
N LYS A 231 4.46 1.64 7.74
CA LYS A 231 3.97 2.19 6.46
C LYS A 231 4.10 3.70 6.32
N PRO A 232 5.34 4.23 6.28
CA PRO A 232 5.53 5.61 5.89
C PRO A 232 5.05 5.83 4.45
N SER A 233 4.45 6.98 4.23
CA SER A 233 3.96 7.40 2.93
C SER A 233 4.24 8.88 2.74
N LEU A 234 4.67 9.27 1.54
CA LEU A 234 5.18 10.60 1.27
C LEU A 234 4.49 11.18 0.04
N HIS A 235 3.88 12.35 0.19
CA HIS A 235 3.34 13.08 -0.95
C HIS A 235 3.59 14.57 -0.79
N ARG A 236 3.45 15.29 -1.90
CA ARG A 236 3.59 16.74 -1.93
C ARG A 236 2.24 17.39 -2.26
N HIS A 237 1.91 18.43 -1.52
CA HIS A 237 0.76 19.28 -1.77
C HIS A 237 1.18 20.74 -1.64
N GLY A 238 1.11 21.50 -2.74
CA GLY A 238 1.63 22.86 -2.81
C GLY A 238 3.13 22.94 -2.47
N ALA A 239 3.46 23.78 -1.49
CA ALA A 239 4.83 23.98 -1.01
C ALA A 239 5.24 23.01 0.12
N CYS A 240 4.41 22.02 0.43
CA CYS A 240 4.57 21.16 1.58
C CYS A 240 4.76 19.69 1.19
N TYR A 241 5.69 19.03 1.88
CA TYR A 241 5.84 17.59 1.91
C TYR A 241 5.10 17.05 3.12
N HIS A 242 4.33 16.00 2.90
CA HIS A 242 3.55 15.29 3.91
C HIS A 242 4.13 13.90 4.10
N LEU A 243 4.64 13.64 5.30
CA LEU A 243 5.02 12.29 5.73
C LEU A 243 3.88 11.76 6.60
N THR A 244 3.32 10.62 6.22
CA THR A 244 2.21 9.98 6.94
C THR A 244 2.55 8.55 7.30
N TRP A 245 1.99 8.04 8.39
CA TRP A 245 2.10 6.64 8.81
C TRP A 245 0.80 6.24 9.51
N GLY A 246 0.21 5.12 9.10
CA GLY A 246 -1.17 4.83 9.43
C GLY A 246 -2.09 6.02 9.10
N CYS A 247 -2.77 6.55 10.12
CA CYS A 247 -3.63 7.73 10.01
C CYS A 247 -3.00 9.01 10.58
N PHE A 248 -1.70 9.02 10.85
CA PHE A 248 -0.96 10.16 11.40
C PHE A 248 -0.22 10.90 10.29
N ALA A 249 -0.08 12.21 10.45
CA ALA A 249 0.62 13.05 9.50
C ALA A 249 1.66 13.94 10.18
N ALA A 250 2.66 14.32 9.39
CA ALA A 250 3.62 15.35 9.70
C ALA A 250 3.96 16.16 8.45
N LEU A 251 4.21 17.45 8.65
CA LEU A 251 4.40 18.42 7.57
C LEU A 251 5.83 18.96 7.56
N SER A 252 6.41 19.16 6.38
CA SER A 252 7.63 19.94 6.20
C SER A 252 7.61 20.75 4.92
N ARG A 253 8.45 21.79 4.83
CA ARG A 253 8.76 22.49 3.57
C ARG A 253 10.03 21.96 2.91
N ARG A 254 10.64 20.91 3.48
CA ARG A 254 11.86 20.29 2.98
C ARG A 254 11.62 18.78 2.92
N LEU A 255 11.95 18.17 1.79
CA LEU A 255 11.81 16.73 1.58
C LEU A 255 12.48 15.89 2.68
N ALA A 256 13.70 16.26 3.09
CA ALA A 256 14.44 15.57 4.16
C ALA A 256 14.02 15.98 5.59
N GLY A 257 13.05 16.87 5.73
CA GLY A 257 12.58 17.37 7.01
C GLY A 257 13.45 18.49 7.64
N PRO A 258 13.36 18.68 8.98
CA PRO A 258 12.51 17.92 9.90
C PRO A 258 11.02 18.08 9.59
N TYR A 259 10.23 17.08 9.98
CA TYR A 259 8.76 17.08 9.86
C TYR A 259 8.11 17.37 11.21
N ASP A 260 7.01 18.11 11.22
CA ASP A 260 6.24 18.45 12.43
C ASP A 260 4.88 17.76 12.42
N SER A 261 4.67 16.82 13.35
CA SER A 261 3.40 16.10 13.48
C SER A 261 2.39 16.86 14.33
N ASP A 262 1.14 16.85 13.87
CA ASP A 262 -0.06 17.35 14.57
C ASP A 262 -1.05 16.24 14.92
N GLY A 263 -0.66 14.97 14.73
CA GLY A 263 -1.44 13.81 15.12
C GLY A 263 -2.19 13.16 13.96
N SER A 264 -3.32 12.56 14.30
CA SER A 264 -4.17 11.87 13.32
C SER A 264 -4.89 12.86 12.42
N PHE A 265 -4.87 12.59 11.11
CA PHE A 265 -5.73 13.30 10.16
C PHE A 265 -7.13 12.67 10.06
N PHE A 266 -7.32 11.45 10.56
CA PHE A 266 -8.65 10.86 10.71
C PHE A 266 -9.37 11.40 11.94
N ASP A 267 -10.66 11.67 11.77
CA ASP A 267 -11.55 12.12 12.83
C ASP A 267 -12.61 11.05 13.12
N ARG A 268 -12.62 10.56 14.37
CA ARG A 268 -13.56 9.53 14.82
C ARG A 268 -14.99 10.06 14.88
N GLU A 269 -15.18 11.32 15.30
CA GLU A 269 -16.50 11.91 15.49
C GLU A 269 -17.19 12.20 14.16
N LEU A 270 -16.41 12.47 13.11
CA LEU A 270 -16.92 12.68 11.75
C LEU A 270 -17.21 11.37 11.00
N SER A 271 -16.71 10.24 11.49
CA SER A 271 -16.77 8.95 10.79
C SER A 271 -18.06 8.17 11.06
N GLU A 272 -18.50 7.36 10.10
CA GLU A 272 -19.73 6.57 10.21
C GLU A 272 -19.52 5.26 10.97
N GLN A 273 -20.61 4.67 11.46
CA GLN A 273 -20.59 3.29 11.95
C GLN A 273 -20.53 2.29 10.76
N PRO A 274 -19.80 1.16 10.89
CA PRO A 274 -19.11 0.68 12.10
C PRO A 274 -17.71 1.27 12.32
N PHE A 275 -17.19 2.07 11.38
CA PHE A 275 -15.81 2.57 11.42
C PHE A 275 -15.50 3.30 12.73
N ALA A 276 -16.30 4.31 13.09
CA ALA A 276 -16.10 5.11 14.31
C ALA A 276 -16.20 4.28 15.61
N GLY A 277 -16.92 3.16 15.57
CA GLY A 277 -17.08 2.23 16.69
C GLY A 277 -15.89 1.30 16.92
N SER A 278 -14.92 1.24 16.01
CA SER A 278 -13.73 0.40 16.19
C SER A 278 -12.90 0.88 17.40
N GLU A 279 -12.60 -0.01 18.33
CA GLU A 279 -11.69 0.28 19.45
C GLU A 279 -10.28 0.64 18.95
N GLN A 280 -9.91 0.13 17.78
CA GLN A 280 -8.61 0.32 17.15
C GLN A 280 -8.68 1.29 15.95
N PHE A 281 -9.59 2.27 16.00
CA PHE A 281 -9.86 3.22 14.90
C PHE A 281 -8.60 3.85 14.25
N PHE A 282 -7.57 4.13 15.06
CA PHE A 282 -6.33 4.77 14.62
C PHE A 282 -5.19 3.78 14.26
N MET A 283 -5.39 2.48 14.47
CA MET A 283 -4.38 1.46 14.23
C MET A 283 -4.43 0.96 12.79
N ASP A 284 -3.27 0.55 12.27
CA ASP A 284 -3.13 -0.19 11.02
C ASP A 284 -3.99 0.38 9.89
N ARG A 285 -3.77 1.67 9.64
CA ARG A 285 -4.34 2.43 8.52
C ARG A 285 -3.29 2.51 7.41
N HIS A 286 -2.60 1.42 7.08
CA HIS A 286 -1.58 1.42 6.03
C HIS A 286 -2.20 1.90 4.73
N GLY A 287 -1.56 2.86 4.05
CA GLY A 287 -2.16 3.47 2.89
C GLY A 287 -1.29 4.47 2.16
N SER A 288 -1.90 5.08 1.15
CA SER A 288 -1.27 6.06 0.26
C SER A 288 -2.26 7.13 -0.18
N PHE A 289 -1.73 8.24 -0.67
CA PHE A 289 -2.51 9.34 -1.20
C PHE A 289 -2.40 9.35 -2.73
N PHE A 290 -3.51 9.65 -3.40
CA PHE A 290 -3.53 9.78 -4.86
C PHE A 290 -4.52 10.88 -5.28
N VAL A 291 -4.31 11.39 -6.49
CA VAL A 291 -5.21 12.37 -7.12
C VAL A 291 -5.97 11.69 -8.25
N HIS A 292 -7.30 11.83 -8.23
CA HIS A 292 -8.17 11.38 -9.31
C HIS A 292 -9.22 12.47 -9.58
N ASP A 293 -9.43 12.81 -10.84
CA ASP A 293 -10.37 13.86 -11.28
C ASP A 293 -10.22 15.18 -10.50
N GLY A 294 -8.96 15.57 -10.24
CA GLY A 294 -8.62 16.81 -9.54
C GLY A 294 -8.87 16.81 -8.03
N ARG A 295 -9.23 15.66 -7.45
CA ARG A 295 -9.50 15.50 -6.02
C ARG A 295 -8.49 14.58 -5.37
N TRP A 296 -8.12 14.89 -4.13
CA TRP A 296 -7.25 14.03 -3.33
C TRP A 296 -8.05 12.95 -2.62
N TYR A 297 -7.44 11.77 -2.54
CA TYR A 297 -7.96 10.62 -1.84
C TYR A 297 -6.85 9.96 -1.05
N PHE A 298 -7.22 9.37 0.07
CA PHE A 298 -6.42 8.40 0.80
C PHE A 298 -7.05 7.01 0.60
N ILE A 299 -6.27 6.04 0.16
CA ILE A 299 -6.64 4.62 0.20
C ILE A 299 -5.85 3.97 1.32
N GLY A 300 -6.51 3.22 2.19
CA GLY A 300 -5.83 2.53 3.28
C GLY A 300 -6.65 1.43 3.94
N ASN A 301 -6.03 0.75 4.88
CA ASN A 301 -6.63 -0.37 5.60
C ASN A 301 -7.81 0.04 6.51
N ASP A 302 -8.72 -0.91 6.70
CA ASP A 302 -9.76 -0.92 7.70
C ASP A 302 -10.08 -2.36 8.11
N PHE A 303 -10.49 -2.54 9.35
CA PHE A 303 -10.96 -3.83 9.86
C PHE A 303 -12.17 -3.65 10.78
N SER A 304 -13.01 -2.65 10.49
CA SER A 304 -14.23 -2.35 11.27
C SER A 304 -15.45 -3.19 10.85
N ARG A 305 -15.36 -3.89 9.70
CA ARG A 305 -16.44 -4.76 9.22
C ARG A 305 -16.66 -5.93 10.19
N PRO A 306 -17.92 -6.36 10.44
CA PRO A 306 -18.18 -7.57 11.23
C PRO A 306 -17.40 -8.78 10.70
N GLY A 307 -16.63 -9.42 11.59
CA GLY A 307 -15.79 -10.59 11.28
C GLY A 307 -14.45 -10.26 10.62
N ALA A 308 -14.09 -8.99 10.44
CA ALA A 308 -12.71 -8.59 10.17
C ALA A 308 -11.88 -8.64 11.46
N THR A 309 -10.57 -8.72 11.31
CA THR A 309 -9.60 -8.71 12.42
C THR A 309 -8.40 -7.85 12.02
N PRO A 310 -7.49 -7.52 12.96
CA PRO A 310 -6.23 -6.87 12.60
C PRO A 310 -5.36 -7.68 11.61
N HIS A 311 -5.66 -8.98 11.41
CA HIS A 311 -4.93 -9.87 10.49
C HIS A 311 -5.77 -10.31 9.29
N PHE A 312 -6.97 -9.74 9.14
CA PHE A 312 -7.85 -9.94 7.99
C PHE A 312 -8.65 -8.68 7.71
N ARG A 313 -8.01 -7.82 6.94
CA ARG A 313 -8.36 -6.42 6.72
C ARG A 313 -9.02 -6.24 5.36
N ASP A 314 -9.62 -5.08 5.21
CA ASP A 314 -10.21 -4.58 3.99
C ASP A 314 -9.58 -3.22 3.65
N SER A 315 -9.73 -2.77 2.41
CA SER A 315 -9.33 -1.42 2.00
C SER A 315 -10.51 -0.47 2.00
N VAL A 316 -10.27 0.79 2.37
CA VAL A 316 -11.21 1.92 2.30
C VAL A 316 -10.60 3.08 1.51
N ILE A 317 -11.45 3.90 0.90
CA ILE A 317 -11.06 5.18 0.29
C ILE A 317 -11.74 6.33 1.02
N VAL A 318 -10.97 7.38 1.27
CA VAL A 318 -11.41 8.58 1.97
C VAL A 318 -11.02 9.81 1.15
N PRO A 319 -11.98 10.69 0.80
CA PRO A 319 -11.66 12.00 0.23
C PRO A 319 -10.81 12.83 1.18
N ILE A 320 -9.81 13.51 0.64
CA ILE A 320 -8.86 14.32 1.41
C ILE A 320 -8.95 15.77 0.96
N GLU A 321 -8.96 16.65 1.94
CA GLU A 321 -8.88 18.10 1.75
C GLU A 321 -7.69 18.64 2.53
N TYR A 322 -7.15 19.77 2.07
CA TYR A 322 -6.06 20.47 2.73
C TYR A 322 -6.53 21.84 3.17
N ARG A 323 -6.10 22.25 4.37
CA ARG A 323 -6.31 23.58 4.90
C ARG A 323 -5.39 24.59 4.19
N PRO A 324 -5.68 25.90 4.23
CA PRO A 324 -4.84 26.92 3.58
C PRO A 324 -3.37 26.91 4.00
N GLU A 325 -3.08 26.54 5.25
CA GLU A 325 -1.72 26.40 5.79
C GLU A 325 -0.98 25.12 5.33
N GLY A 326 -1.64 24.27 4.54
CA GLY A 326 -1.10 23.06 3.95
C GLY A 326 -1.35 21.78 4.73
N ARG A 327 -1.88 21.84 5.96
CA ARG A 327 -2.20 20.62 6.76
C ARG A 327 -3.40 19.86 6.18
N ILE A 328 -3.42 18.55 6.39
CA ILE A 328 -4.58 17.71 6.02
C ILE A 328 -5.76 18.11 6.91
N ALA A 329 -6.92 18.36 6.31
CA ALA A 329 -8.15 18.61 7.05
C ALA A 329 -8.67 17.31 7.70
N PRO A 330 -9.40 17.39 8.83
CA PRO A 330 -9.99 16.21 9.47
C PRO A 330 -10.80 15.38 8.47
N ALA A 331 -10.36 14.15 8.26
CA ALA A 331 -10.92 13.23 7.28
C ALA A 331 -11.88 12.25 7.97
N ARG A 332 -12.99 11.95 7.28
CA ARG A 332 -13.99 11.00 7.76
C ARG A 332 -14.00 9.73 6.92
N VAL A 333 -14.14 8.57 7.55
CA VAL A 333 -14.47 7.34 6.82
C VAL A 333 -15.98 7.09 6.86
N ALA A 334 -16.55 6.93 5.68
CA ALA A 334 -17.97 6.71 5.44
C ALA A 334 -18.16 5.56 4.46
N ARG A 335 -19.31 4.87 4.53
CA ARG A 335 -19.64 3.81 3.58
C ARG A 335 -19.78 4.35 2.17
N ASN A 336 -20.50 5.46 2.02
CA ASN A 336 -20.59 6.18 0.76
C ASN A 336 -19.70 7.42 0.81
N TRP A 337 -18.59 7.38 0.09
CA TRP A 337 -17.57 8.42 0.08
C TRP A 337 -17.43 9.10 -1.28
N ARG A 338 -18.09 8.57 -2.31
CA ARG A 338 -18.03 9.07 -3.68
C ARG A 338 -18.86 10.33 -3.87
#